data_AF-A0AAC9JRM1-F1
#
_entry.id   AF-A0AAC9JRM1-F1
#
_cell.length_a   1.000
_cell.length_b   1.000
_cell.length_c   1.000
_cell.angle_alpha   90.00
_cell.angle_beta   90.00
_cell.angle_gamma   90.00
#
_symmetry.space_group_name_H-M   'P 1'
#
loop_
_entity.id
_entity.type
_entity.pdbx_description
1 polymer ?
#
loop_
_entity_poly.entity_id
_entity_poly.type
_entity_poly.pdbx_seq_one_letter_code
_entity_poly.pdbx_strand_id
1 'polypeptide(L)'
;MLVSLHSVAASKDTTNAAILLYHHVSNDTPPSTSVSPDTFRSHMQYIAKNHTVVPLSDVVKAISENLPLPDNAVAITFDDGYANILHNAHPILSEYGFSYTIFINPNEIGVGPKQLSWEQVSTMHEDGVLFANHTLDHLHMLNNEFTDDEWLEKVWRNVEAAEQKIEEQLGVSLKYLAYPFGEFNLALASKLEEHGYVGFGQHSGAVGPTSNLFALPRFPAAGPYAKLDTLKTKLNSLAMPVTHTSMPEPRLKDKMLNAPITLTVSKGDVRLSQVNCFYAGSSINTEVNNQKISFSIEGELPVGRSRVNCTAPSESMAGRFYWYSVPFFLANSEGKYPD
;
A
#
# COMPACT_ATOMS: atom_id res chain seq x y z
N MET A 1 -39.35 -4.70 34.43
CA MET A 1 -37.93 -4.34 34.15
C MET A 1 -37.83 -4.09 32.65
N LEU A 2 -37.81 -2.82 32.25
CA LEU A 2 -37.56 -2.45 30.85
C LEU A 2 -36.04 -2.48 30.62
N VAL A 3 -35.60 -3.29 29.66
CA VAL A 3 -34.23 -3.29 29.18
C VAL A 3 -34.05 -2.06 28.30
N SER A 4 -33.18 -1.16 28.75
CA SER A 4 -32.80 0.05 28.02
C SER A 4 -31.96 -0.34 26.80
N LEU A 5 -32.59 -0.35 25.62
CA LEU A 5 -31.89 -0.36 24.34
C LEU A 5 -31.12 0.95 24.22
N HIS A 6 -29.81 0.89 24.45
CA HIS A 6 -28.92 1.98 24.05
C HIS A 6 -28.82 1.93 22.54
N SER A 7 -29.47 2.86 21.84
CA SER A 7 -29.18 3.10 20.44
C SER A 7 -27.74 3.61 20.36
N VAL A 8 -26.81 2.74 19.96
CA VAL A 8 -25.54 3.20 19.41
C VAL A 8 -25.91 3.99 18.15
N ALA A 9 -25.63 5.30 18.16
CA ALA A 9 -25.74 6.09 16.96
C ALA A 9 -24.87 5.41 15.90
N ALA A 10 -25.46 4.98 14.78
CA ALA A 10 -24.71 4.45 13.67
C ALA A 10 -23.68 5.50 13.26
N SER A 11 -22.40 5.19 13.49
CA SER A 11 -21.31 5.87 12.81
C SER A 11 -21.63 5.83 11.32
N LYS A 12 -21.43 6.95 10.59
CA LYS A 12 -21.60 6.92 9.15
C LYS A 12 -20.49 6.02 8.61
N ASP A 13 -20.82 4.77 8.33
CA ASP A 13 -19.89 3.83 7.72
C ASP A 13 -19.28 4.48 6.46
N THR A 14 -17.99 4.83 6.53
CA THR A 14 -17.23 5.30 5.38
C THR A 14 -16.35 4.17 4.90
N THR A 15 -16.37 3.87 3.60
CA THR A 15 -15.42 2.95 2.97
C THR A 15 -14.01 3.52 3.09
N ASN A 16 -13.30 3.18 4.16
CA ASN A 16 -11.96 3.70 4.41
C ASN A 16 -11.12 2.70 5.19
N ALA A 17 -9.91 2.39 4.70
CA ALA A 17 -8.96 1.55 5.41
C ALA A 17 -7.52 2.09 5.31
N ALA A 18 -6.69 1.76 6.30
CA ALA A 18 -5.24 1.80 6.13
C ALA A 18 -4.73 0.41 5.74
N ILE A 19 -3.74 0.33 4.85
CA ILE A 19 -3.06 -0.94 4.53
C ILE A 19 -1.62 -0.82 5.02
N LEU A 20 -1.21 -1.67 5.95
CA LEU A 20 0.16 -1.71 6.48
C LEU A 20 1.04 -2.63 5.65
N LEU A 21 2.27 -2.20 5.41
CA LEU A 21 3.31 -2.99 4.75
C LEU A 21 4.47 -3.28 5.72
N TYR A 22 4.72 -4.56 5.95
CA TYR A 22 5.90 -5.12 6.61
C TYR A 22 6.70 -6.00 5.63
N HIS A 23 7.95 -6.32 5.96
CA HIS A 23 8.74 -7.33 5.22
C HIS A 23 9.28 -8.34 6.22
N HIS A 24 10.24 -7.92 7.05
CA HIS A 24 10.78 -8.76 8.11
C HIS A 24 10.24 -8.39 9.48
N VAL A 25 9.95 -9.42 10.29
CA VAL A 25 9.80 -9.28 11.74
C VAL A 25 10.99 -9.99 12.40
N SER A 26 12.09 -9.28 12.61
CA SER A 26 13.35 -9.86 13.08
C SER A 26 14.30 -8.79 13.61
N ASN A 27 15.20 -9.19 14.51
CA ASN A 27 16.33 -8.37 14.98
C ASN A 27 17.59 -8.55 14.13
N ASP A 28 17.65 -9.60 13.31
CA ASP A 28 18.89 -10.09 12.66
C ASP A 28 18.92 -9.87 11.14
N THR A 29 17.95 -9.12 10.61
CA THR A 29 17.83 -8.78 9.18
C THR A 29 18.15 -7.29 8.94
N PRO A 30 18.42 -6.87 7.69
CA PRO A 30 18.74 -5.47 7.39
C PRO A 30 17.71 -4.49 7.99
N PRO A 31 18.12 -3.47 8.76
CA PRO A 31 17.19 -2.60 9.48
C PRO A 31 16.24 -1.80 8.60
N SER A 32 16.56 -1.56 7.32
CA SER A 32 15.78 -0.73 6.40
C SER A 32 14.35 -1.25 6.20
N THR A 33 14.15 -2.56 6.19
CA THR A 33 12.86 -3.24 5.96
C THR A 33 12.43 -4.14 7.14
N SER A 34 13.13 -4.05 8.27
CA SER A 34 12.87 -4.88 9.46
C SER A 34 12.17 -4.13 10.57
N VAL A 35 11.33 -4.83 11.32
CA VAL A 35 10.81 -4.42 12.61
C VAL A 35 11.14 -5.50 13.64
N SER A 36 11.54 -5.13 14.86
CA SER A 36 11.79 -6.13 15.89
C SER A 36 10.47 -6.82 16.30
N PRO A 37 10.51 -8.09 16.75
CA PRO A 37 9.32 -8.77 17.27
C PRO A 37 8.61 -7.99 18.40
N ASP A 38 9.37 -7.33 19.29
CA ASP A 38 8.81 -6.51 20.38
C ASP A 38 8.11 -5.24 19.86
N THR A 39 8.70 -4.60 18.85
CA THR A 39 8.09 -3.41 18.22
C THR A 39 6.83 -3.81 17.45
N PHE A 40 6.89 -4.92 16.71
CA PHE A 40 5.74 -5.48 16.01
C PHE A 40 4.61 -5.85 16.98
N ARG A 41 4.92 -6.52 18.09
CA ARG A 41 3.96 -6.80 19.17
C ARG A 41 3.33 -5.52 19.73
N SER A 42 4.12 -4.46 19.93
CA SER A 42 3.63 -3.16 20.37
C SER A 42 2.69 -2.52 19.35
N HIS A 43 2.94 -2.70 18.04
CA HIS A 43 2.00 -2.28 16.99
C HIS A 43 0.68 -3.06 17.08
N MET A 44 0.74 -4.39 17.20
CA MET A 44 -0.46 -5.24 17.27
C MET A 44 -1.31 -4.94 18.51
N GLN A 45 -0.68 -4.71 19.67
CA GLN A 45 -1.38 -4.26 20.89
C GLN A 45 -2.11 -2.93 20.70
N TYR A 46 -1.47 -1.97 20.03
CA TYR A 46 -2.10 -0.70 19.73
C TYR A 46 -3.29 -0.87 18.77
N ILE A 47 -3.10 -1.65 17.69
CA ILE A 47 -4.14 -1.95 16.70
C ILE A 47 -5.33 -2.63 17.37
N ALA A 48 -5.12 -3.67 18.18
CA ALA A 48 -6.18 -4.39 18.89
C ALA A 48 -7.04 -3.50 19.79
N LYS A 49 -6.48 -2.40 20.29
CA LYS A 49 -7.18 -1.46 21.16
C LYS A 49 -7.91 -0.35 20.40
N ASN A 50 -7.46 0.03 19.21
CA ASN A 50 -7.90 1.28 18.56
C ASN A 50 -8.43 1.12 17.13
N HIS A 51 -8.21 -0.05 16.51
CA HIS A 51 -8.47 -0.32 15.10
C HIS A 51 -9.18 -1.65 14.93
N THR A 52 -9.83 -1.82 13.78
CA THR A 52 -10.48 -3.07 13.40
C THR A 52 -9.68 -3.72 12.29
N VAL A 53 -9.03 -4.86 12.57
CA VAL A 53 -8.33 -5.61 11.52
C VAL A 53 -9.35 -6.28 10.61
N VAL A 54 -9.19 -6.06 9.30
CA VAL A 54 -10.05 -6.63 8.26
C VAL A 54 -9.19 -7.37 7.23
N PRO A 55 -9.67 -8.51 6.68
CA PRO A 55 -8.98 -9.17 5.58
C PRO A 55 -8.75 -8.21 4.41
N LEU A 56 -7.60 -8.31 3.75
CA LEU A 56 -7.28 -7.46 2.61
C LEU A 56 -8.34 -7.60 1.49
N SER A 57 -8.85 -8.82 1.29
CA SER A 57 -9.92 -9.10 0.32
C SER A 57 -11.20 -8.29 0.59
N ASP A 58 -11.54 -8.10 1.86
CA ASP A 58 -12.73 -7.35 2.26
C ASP A 58 -12.53 -5.86 2.05
N VAL A 59 -11.31 -5.35 2.28
CA VAL A 59 -10.94 -3.96 1.96
C VAL A 59 -11.06 -3.71 0.46
N VAL A 60 -10.47 -4.59 -0.36
CA VAL A 60 -10.51 -4.48 -1.83
C VAL A 60 -11.95 -4.51 -2.33
N LYS A 61 -12.74 -5.48 -1.88
CA LYS A 61 -14.16 -5.58 -2.24
C LYS A 61 -14.94 -4.35 -1.82
N ALA A 62 -14.70 -3.84 -0.61
CA ALA A 62 -15.40 -2.67 -0.12
C ALA A 62 -15.09 -1.42 -0.95
N ILE A 63 -13.85 -1.25 -1.40
CA ILE A 63 -13.49 -0.14 -2.28
C ILE A 63 -14.13 -0.30 -3.67
N SER A 64 -14.05 -1.49 -4.27
CA SER A 64 -14.55 -1.73 -5.64
C SER A 64 -16.08 -1.66 -5.74
N GLU A 65 -16.79 -2.14 -4.71
CA GLU A 65 -18.24 -2.17 -4.65
C GLU A 65 -18.85 -1.01 -3.85
N ASN A 66 -18.01 -0.10 -3.33
CA ASN A 66 -18.41 1.01 -2.44
C ASN A 66 -19.25 0.53 -1.24
N LEU A 67 -18.80 -0.55 -0.62
CA LEU A 67 -19.41 -1.12 0.59
C LEU A 67 -18.81 -0.50 1.86
N PRO A 68 -19.57 -0.44 2.96
CA PRO A 68 -19.06 0.04 4.24
C PRO A 68 -17.92 -0.84 4.77
N LEU A 69 -16.96 -0.21 5.44
CA LEU A 69 -15.96 -0.87 6.29
C LEU A 69 -16.17 -0.42 7.74
N PRO A 70 -15.77 -1.24 8.74
CA PRO A 70 -15.81 -0.82 10.12
C PRO A 70 -14.92 0.41 10.34
N ASP A 71 -15.27 1.22 11.34
CA ASP A 71 -14.43 2.36 11.72
C ASP A 71 -13.01 1.91 12.05
N ASN A 72 -12.04 2.74 11.64
CA ASN A 72 -10.62 2.49 11.81
C ASN A 72 -10.17 1.13 11.24
N ALA A 73 -10.75 0.72 10.11
CA ALA A 73 -10.35 -0.50 9.40
C ALA A 73 -8.87 -0.46 9.02
N VAL A 74 -8.18 -1.58 9.25
CA VAL A 74 -6.78 -1.77 8.84
C VAL A 74 -6.57 -3.17 8.27
N ALA A 75 -5.86 -3.26 7.15
CA ALA A 75 -5.33 -4.52 6.63
C ALA A 75 -3.83 -4.61 6.89
N ILE A 76 -3.36 -5.81 7.21
CA ILE A 76 -1.94 -6.09 7.49
C ILE A 76 -1.39 -6.90 6.33
N THR A 77 -0.33 -6.40 5.68
CA THR A 77 0.33 -7.12 4.58
C THR A 77 1.83 -7.26 4.82
N PHE A 78 2.40 -8.35 4.32
CA PHE A 78 3.83 -8.60 4.25
C PHE A 78 4.24 -8.82 2.80
N ASP A 79 5.45 -8.40 2.44
CA ASP A 79 6.06 -8.68 1.14
C ASP A 79 7.20 -9.73 1.29
N ASP A 80 7.63 -10.31 0.17
CA ASP A 80 8.77 -11.22 -0.06
C ASP A 80 8.68 -12.66 0.48
N GLY A 81 7.79 -12.98 1.42
CA GLY A 81 7.62 -14.36 1.90
C GLY A 81 8.72 -14.90 2.83
N TYR A 82 9.32 -14.03 3.65
CA TYR A 82 10.37 -14.43 4.60
C TYR A 82 9.88 -15.41 5.69
N ALA A 83 10.72 -16.39 6.04
CA ALA A 83 10.46 -17.38 7.09
C ALA A 83 10.25 -16.75 8.48
N ASN A 84 10.84 -15.59 8.74
CA ASN A 84 10.64 -14.89 10.02
C ASN A 84 9.20 -14.38 10.22
N ILE A 85 8.40 -14.27 9.15
CA ILE A 85 6.96 -13.98 9.25
C ILE A 85 6.27 -15.13 9.98
N LEU A 86 6.53 -16.38 9.59
CA LEU A 86 5.98 -17.56 10.29
C LEU A 86 6.49 -17.67 11.72
N HIS A 87 7.79 -17.47 11.95
CA HIS A 87 8.37 -17.74 13.27
C HIS A 87 8.13 -16.62 14.30
N ASN A 88 8.07 -15.37 13.85
CA ASN A 88 7.98 -14.22 14.75
C ASN A 88 6.66 -13.46 14.64
N ALA A 89 6.13 -13.26 13.44
CA ALA A 89 4.91 -12.44 13.24
C ALA A 89 3.63 -13.25 13.44
N HIS A 90 3.54 -14.44 12.84
CA HIS A 90 2.34 -15.28 12.85
C HIS A 90 1.85 -15.62 14.27
N PRO A 91 2.70 -16.04 15.24
CA PRO A 91 2.23 -16.30 16.60
C PRO A 91 1.63 -15.05 17.27
N ILE A 92 2.21 -13.87 17.03
CA ILE A 92 1.71 -12.60 17.56
C ILE A 92 0.35 -12.27 16.95
N LEU A 93 0.19 -12.42 15.63
CA LEU A 93 -1.07 -12.15 14.94
C LEU A 93 -2.18 -13.12 15.38
N SER A 94 -1.84 -14.40 15.56
CA SER A 94 -2.77 -15.43 16.04
C SER A 94 -3.26 -15.17 17.46
N GLU A 95 -2.44 -14.60 18.36
CA GLU A 95 -2.89 -14.19 19.71
C GLU A 95 -4.05 -13.17 19.67
N TYR A 96 -4.12 -12.33 18.62
CA TYR A 96 -5.19 -11.33 18.45
C TYR A 96 -6.27 -11.77 17.45
N GLY A 97 -6.13 -12.94 16.81
CA GLY A 97 -7.03 -13.39 15.75
C GLY A 97 -7.00 -12.47 14.51
N PHE A 98 -5.85 -11.86 14.22
CA PHE A 98 -5.71 -10.91 13.12
C PHE A 98 -5.47 -11.60 11.79
N SER A 99 -6.28 -11.24 10.79
CA SER A 99 -6.05 -11.63 9.40
C SER A 99 -4.91 -10.81 8.79
N TYR A 100 -4.21 -11.42 7.84
CA TYR A 100 -3.14 -10.77 7.10
C TYR A 100 -2.87 -11.47 5.77
N THR A 101 -2.16 -10.78 4.89
CA THR A 101 -1.81 -11.26 3.55
C THR A 101 -0.29 -11.22 3.36
N ILE A 102 0.28 -12.23 2.71
CA ILE A 102 1.70 -12.25 2.32
C ILE A 102 1.78 -12.23 0.78
N PHE A 103 2.39 -11.19 0.22
CA PHE A 103 2.78 -11.16 -1.18
C PHE A 103 4.11 -11.91 -1.33
N ILE A 104 4.15 -12.94 -2.16
CA ILE A 104 5.31 -13.84 -2.29
C ILE A 104 5.90 -13.84 -3.70
N ASN A 105 7.19 -14.17 -3.76
CA ASN A 105 7.94 -14.42 -4.99
C ASN A 105 8.13 -15.92 -5.18
N PRO A 106 7.33 -16.60 -6.03
CA PRO A 106 7.37 -18.06 -6.12
C PRO A 106 8.74 -18.68 -6.41
N ASN A 107 9.64 -17.99 -7.12
CA ASN A 107 11.00 -18.51 -7.34
C ASN A 107 11.90 -18.43 -6.11
N GLU A 108 11.57 -17.60 -5.12
CA GLU A 108 12.35 -17.45 -3.87
C GLU A 108 11.86 -18.40 -2.77
N ILE A 109 10.61 -18.86 -2.84
CA ILE A 109 10.02 -19.80 -1.87
C ILE A 109 10.76 -21.14 -1.91
N GLY A 110 11.32 -21.54 -0.76
CA GLY A 110 12.09 -22.76 -0.59
C GLY A 110 13.55 -22.70 -1.06
N VAL A 111 14.05 -21.57 -1.57
CA VAL A 111 15.44 -21.44 -2.04
C VAL A 111 16.45 -21.50 -0.90
N GLY A 112 16.09 -20.99 0.28
CA GLY A 112 16.98 -20.97 1.42
C GLY A 112 16.26 -20.80 2.75
N PRO A 113 16.96 -20.97 3.88
CA PRO A 113 16.36 -21.01 5.22
C PRO A 113 15.75 -19.68 5.68
N LYS A 114 15.97 -18.59 4.93
CA LYS A 114 15.39 -17.27 5.22
C LYS A 114 14.03 -17.06 4.54
N GLN A 115 13.66 -17.91 3.58
CA GLN A 115 12.39 -17.87 2.89
C GLN A 115 11.47 -18.98 3.40
N LEU A 116 10.17 -18.75 3.35
CA LEU A 116 9.19 -19.81 3.60
C LEU A 116 9.41 -20.97 2.61
N SER A 117 9.13 -22.20 3.03
CA SER A 117 8.95 -23.33 2.11
C SER A 117 7.50 -23.40 1.62
N TRP A 118 7.24 -24.07 0.50
CA TRP A 118 5.87 -24.30 0.04
C TRP A 118 5.01 -25.10 1.03
N GLU A 119 5.62 -26.01 1.80
CA GLU A 119 4.94 -26.70 2.90
C GLU A 119 4.49 -25.71 3.98
N GLN A 120 5.37 -24.78 4.39
CA GLN A 120 5.02 -23.74 5.35
C GLN A 120 3.95 -22.78 4.81
N VAL A 121 4.04 -22.39 3.53
CA VAL A 121 3.02 -21.58 2.85
C VAL A 121 1.67 -22.31 2.88
N SER A 122 1.64 -23.60 2.54
CA SER A 122 0.42 -24.42 2.57
C SER A 122 -0.18 -24.50 3.97
N THR A 123 0.61 -24.77 5.00
CA THR A 123 0.13 -24.81 6.39
C THR A 123 -0.43 -23.45 6.84
N MET A 124 0.27 -22.36 6.55
CA MET A 124 -0.23 -21.01 6.87
C MET A 124 -1.52 -20.69 6.12
N HIS A 125 -1.66 -21.17 4.88
CA HIS A 125 -2.87 -20.98 4.09
C HIS A 125 -4.07 -21.73 4.71
N GLU A 126 -3.86 -22.97 5.18
CA GLU A 126 -4.86 -23.73 5.93
C GLU A 126 -5.28 -23.03 7.23
N ASP A 127 -4.37 -22.28 7.86
CA ASP A 127 -4.65 -21.43 9.03
C ASP A 127 -5.36 -20.09 8.67
N GLY A 128 -5.70 -19.88 7.39
CA GLY A 128 -6.46 -18.72 6.92
C GLY A 128 -5.60 -17.54 6.45
N VAL A 129 -4.28 -17.71 6.32
CA VAL A 129 -3.41 -16.68 5.75
C VAL A 129 -3.63 -16.60 4.24
N LEU A 130 -3.78 -15.38 3.73
CA LEU A 130 -3.86 -15.15 2.30
C LEU A 130 -2.47 -14.99 1.70
N PHE A 131 -2.23 -15.62 0.56
CA PHE A 131 -1.02 -15.44 -0.24
C PHE A 131 -1.36 -14.81 -1.58
N ALA A 132 -0.52 -13.86 -2.00
CA ALA A 132 -0.75 -13.05 -3.20
C ALA A 132 0.57 -12.83 -3.96
N ASN A 133 0.47 -12.21 -5.13
CA ASN A 133 1.54 -12.15 -6.11
C ASN A 133 2.48 -10.98 -5.84
N HIS A 134 3.79 -11.25 -5.72
CA HIS A 134 4.83 -10.24 -5.67
C HIS A 134 5.76 -10.26 -6.88
N THR A 135 5.31 -10.79 -8.01
CA THR A 135 6.09 -11.23 -9.19
C THR A 135 6.89 -12.49 -8.94
N LEU A 136 7.40 -13.12 -10.00
CA LEU A 136 8.03 -14.42 -9.93
C LEU A 136 9.36 -14.36 -9.15
N ASP A 137 10.12 -13.30 -9.35
CA ASP A 137 11.54 -13.17 -8.98
C ASP A 137 11.92 -11.78 -8.41
N HIS A 138 10.94 -10.92 -8.08
CA HIS A 138 11.17 -9.59 -7.51
C HIS A 138 11.97 -8.65 -8.46
N LEU A 139 11.69 -8.70 -9.76
CA LEU A 139 12.29 -7.77 -10.73
C LEU A 139 11.94 -6.29 -10.46
N HIS A 140 12.81 -5.37 -10.89
CA HIS A 140 12.40 -3.98 -11.08
C HIS A 140 11.37 -3.89 -12.20
N MET A 141 10.19 -3.35 -11.88
CA MET A 141 9.05 -3.36 -12.78
C MET A 141 9.26 -2.41 -13.96
N LEU A 142 10.07 -1.35 -13.82
CA LEU A 142 10.14 -0.28 -14.82
C LEU A 142 11.50 -0.14 -15.53
N ASN A 143 12.41 -1.11 -15.40
CA ASN A 143 13.72 -1.04 -16.08
C ASN A 143 13.58 -0.94 -17.61
N ASN A 144 14.31 -0.02 -18.24
CA ASN A 144 14.25 0.28 -19.67
C ASN A 144 15.21 -0.58 -20.51
N GLU A 145 15.31 -1.88 -20.24
CA GLU A 145 16.22 -2.76 -20.99
C GLU A 145 15.67 -3.15 -22.37
N PHE A 146 14.37 -2.90 -22.61
CA PHE A 146 13.64 -3.29 -23.81
C PHE A 146 12.84 -2.12 -24.38
N THR A 147 12.30 -2.28 -25.59
CA THR A 147 11.26 -1.36 -26.10
C THR A 147 10.03 -1.41 -25.19
N ASP A 148 9.19 -0.36 -25.19
CA ASP A 148 8.04 -0.30 -24.27
C ASP A 148 7.07 -1.50 -24.45
N ASP A 149 6.87 -2.00 -25.67
CA ASP A 149 6.00 -3.17 -25.91
C ASP A 149 6.66 -4.48 -25.40
N GLU A 150 7.94 -4.70 -25.72
CA GLU A 150 8.68 -5.89 -25.26
C GLU A 150 8.83 -5.92 -23.74
N TRP A 151 9.07 -4.75 -23.13
CA TRP A 151 9.13 -4.59 -21.68
C TRP A 151 7.81 -5.00 -21.03
N LEU A 152 6.68 -4.47 -21.52
CA LEU A 152 5.38 -4.73 -20.94
C LEU A 152 5.03 -6.23 -21.01
N GLU A 153 5.26 -6.86 -22.17
CA GLU A 153 5.03 -8.30 -22.34
C GLU A 153 5.91 -9.14 -21.42
N LYS A 154 7.18 -8.78 -21.25
CA LYS A 154 8.10 -9.51 -20.37
C LYS A 154 7.70 -9.39 -18.90
N VAL A 155 7.39 -8.19 -18.44
CA VAL A 155 6.91 -7.94 -17.06
C VAL A 155 5.59 -8.65 -16.82
N TRP A 156 4.65 -8.56 -17.78
CA TRP A 156 3.35 -9.20 -17.66
C TRP A 156 3.44 -10.72 -17.57
N ARG A 157 4.25 -11.36 -18.43
CA ARG A 157 4.50 -12.80 -18.35
C ARG A 157 5.10 -13.24 -17.01
N ASN A 158 5.91 -12.39 -16.40
CA ASN A 158 6.46 -12.65 -15.07
C ASN A 158 5.35 -12.60 -14.00
N VAL A 159 4.48 -11.59 -14.03
CA VAL A 159 3.29 -11.49 -13.17
C VAL A 159 2.38 -12.72 -13.32
N GLU A 160 2.04 -13.09 -14.56
CA GLU A 160 1.15 -14.23 -14.82
C GLU A 160 1.75 -15.57 -14.37
N ALA A 161 3.04 -15.78 -14.63
CA ALA A 161 3.72 -17.00 -14.19
C ALA A 161 3.74 -17.13 -12.66
N ALA A 162 3.88 -16.01 -11.95
CA ALA A 162 3.80 -15.99 -10.50
C ALA A 162 2.39 -16.32 -9.99
N GLU A 163 1.35 -15.71 -10.58
CA GLU A 163 -0.04 -15.98 -10.19
C GLU A 163 -0.39 -17.46 -10.43
N GLN A 164 -0.05 -17.98 -11.62
CA GLN A 164 -0.28 -19.39 -11.97
C GLN A 164 0.41 -20.30 -10.95
N LYS A 165 1.65 -19.99 -10.56
CA LYS A 165 2.37 -20.81 -9.60
C LYS A 165 1.72 -20.82 -8.22
N ILE A 166 1.20 -19.68 -7.76
CA ILE A 166 0.46 -19.56 -6.50
C ILE A 166 -0.84 -20.37 -6.58
N GLU A 167 -1.59 -20.24 -7.68
CA GLU A 167 -2.83 -20.99 -7.91
C GLU A 167 -2.59 -22.50 -7.94
N GLU A 168 -1.52 -22.96 -8.60
CA GLU A 168 -1.14 -24.38 -8.63
C GLU A 168 -0.80 -24.94 -7.24
N GLN A 169 -0.21 -24.14 -6.35
CA GLN A 169 0.21 -24.58 -5.02
C GLN A 169 -0.92 -24.52 -3.99
N LEU A 170 -1.80 -23.51 -4.08
CA LEU A 170 -2.79 -23.21 -3.04
C LEU A 170 -4.25 -23.38 -3.50
N GLY A 171 -4.49 -23.58 -4.79
CA GLY A 171 -5.84 -23.69 -5.37
C GLY A 171 -6.63 -22.39 -5.34
N VAL A 172 -5.98 -21.25 -5.08
CA VAL A 172 -6.59 -19.92 -5.03
C VAL A 172 -5.77 -18.92 -5.85
N SER A 173 -6.47 -18.06 -6.59
CA SER A 173 -5.90 -16.88 -7.26
C SER A 173 -6.70 -15.66 -6.83
N LEU A 174 -6.04 -14.74 -6.12
CA LEU A 174 -6.65 -13.47 -5.72
C LEU A 174 -6.53 -12.43 -6.83
N LYS A 175 -5.60 -12.61 -7.77
CA LYS A 175 -5.19 -11.60 -8.75
C LYS A 175 -4.80 -10.28 -8.08
N TYR A 176 -4.09 -10.38 -6.96
CA TYR A 176 -3.56 -9.23 -6.22
C TYR A 176 -2.06 -9.15 -6.46
N LEU A 177 -1.60 -8.05 -7.04
CA LEU A 177 -0.19 -7.80 -7.31
C LEU A 177 0.34 -6.68 -6.41
N ALA A 178 1.23 -7.00 -5.48
CA ALA A 178 2.11 -5.98 -4.91
C ALA A 178 3.25 -5.74 -5.90
N TYR A 179 3.42 -4.50 -6.35
CA TYR A 179 4.53 -4.16 -7.23
C TYR A 179 5.86 -4.22 -6.45
N PRO A 180 6.86 -5.01 -6.88
CA PRO A 180 8.22 -4.91 -6.37
C PRO A 180 8.68 -3.45 -6.34
N PHE A 181 9.24 -3.05 -5.20
CA PHE A 181 9.66 -1.68 -4.92
C PHE A 181 8.54 -0.61 -5.05
N GLY A 182 7.27 -1.01 -5.21
CA GLY A 182 6.15 -0.12 -5.46
C GLY A 182 6.13 0.53 -6.84
N GLU A 183 6.90 0.01 -7.79
CA GLU A 183 7.07 0.57 -9.14
C GLU A 183 5.93 0.18 -10.09
N PHE A 184 5.26 1.18 -10.67
CA PHE A 184 4.22 0.97 -11.68
C PHE A 184 4.17 2.15 -12.66
N ASN A 185 3.52 1.99 -13.80
CA ASN A 185 3.18 3.06 -14.75
C ASN A 185 1.76 2.86 -15.27
N LEU A 186 1.27 3.76 -16.13
CA LEU A 186 -0.09 3.62 -16.66
C LEU A 186 -0.28 2.37 -17.53
N ALA A 187 0.71 2.03 -18.36
CA ALA A 187 0.62 0.86 -19.24
C ALA A 187 0.45 -0.46 -18.45
N LEU A 188 1.24 -0.64 -17.39
CA LEU A 188 1.13 -1.81 -16.52
C LEU A 188 -0.17 -1.79 -15.70
N ALA A 189 -0.58 -0.62 -15.18
CA ALA A 189 -1.86 -0.49 -14.47
C ALA A 189 -3.06 -0.87 -15.37
N SER A 190 -3.05 -0.44 -16.63
CA SER A 190 -4.07 -0.84 -17.62
C SER A 190 -4.06 -2.34 -17.91
N LYS A 191 -2.89 -2.99 -17.89
CA LYS A 191 -2.80 -4.45 -18.01
C LYS A 191 -3.42 -5.17 -16.83
N LEU A 192 -3.23 -4.67 -15.60
CA LEU A 192 -3.92 -5.22 -14.44
C LEU A 192 -5.44 -5.09 -14.59
N GLU A 193 -5.93 -3.94 -15.02
CA GLU A 193 -7.37 -3.71 -15.27
C GLU A 193 -7.94 -4.71 -16.29
N GLU A 194 -7.30 -4.84 -17.45
CA GLU A 194 -7.72 -5.74 -18.53
C GLU A 194 -7.84 -7.20 -18.07
N HIS A 195 -6.95 -7.64 -17.17
CA HIS A 195 -6.88 -9.03 -16.72
C HIS A 195 -7.56 -9.28 -15.35
N GLY A 196 -8.20 -8.25 -14.77
CA GLY A 196 -8.96 -8.34 -13.53
C GLY A 196 -8.10 -8.42 -12.27
N TYR A 197 -6.94 -7.77 -12.27
CA TYR A 197 -6.04 -7.68 -11.12
C TYR A 197 -6.27 -6.39 -10.32
N VAL A 198 -5.86 -6.42 -9.05
CA VAL A 198 -5.74 -5.27 -8.16
C VAL A 198 -4.26 -5.05 -7.86
N GLY A 199 -3.80 -3.81 -7.99
CA GLY A 199 -2.39 -3.44 -7.83
C GLY A 199 -2.15 -2.73 -6.50
N PHE A 200 -1.03 -3.03 -5.83
CA PHE A 200 -0.65 -2.43 -4.55
C PHE A 200 0.73 -1.79 -4.67
N GLY A 201 0.77 -0.47 -4.52
CA GLY A 201 2.01 0.30 -4.49
C GLY A 201 2.63 0.37 -3.09
N GLN A 202 3.68 1.16 -2.97
CA GLN A 202 4.32 1.49 -1.68
C GLN A 202 4.26 3.00 -1.35
N HIS A 203 3.52 3.79 -2.15
CA HIS A 203 3.25 5.18 -1.83
C HIS A 203 2.25 5.27 -0.68
N SER A 204 2.38 6.30 0.15
CA SER A 204 1.66 6.42 1.42
C SER A 204 0.21 6.87 1.21
N GLY A 205 -0.74 6.33 1.96
CA GLY A 205 -2.13 6.76 1.90
C GLY A 205 -3.08 5.71 2.45
N ALA A 206 -4.24 6.18 2.92
CA ALA A 206 -5.38 5.31 3.14
C ALA A 206 -6.10 5.05 1.81
N VAL A 207 -6.95 4.03 1.81
CA VAL A 207 -7.72 3.56 0.67
C VAL A 207 -9.22 3.79 0.88
N GLY A 208 -9.93 4.17 -0.19
CA GLY A 208 -11.37 4.47 -0.18
C GLY A 208 -11.94 4.53 -1.60
N PRO A 209 -13.20 4.98 -1.81
CA PRO A 209 -13.92 4.78 -3.08
C PRO A 209 -13.32 5.43 -4.32
N THR A 210 -12.46 6.45 -4.15
CA THR A 210 -11.78 7.12 -5.27
C THR A 210 -10.33 6.67 -5.44
N SER A 211 -9.88 5.67 -4.66
CA SER A 211 -8.54 5.12 -4.81
C SER A 211 -8.41 4.36 -6.12
N ASN A 212 -7.24 4.44 -6.75
CA ASN A 212 -6.92 3.65 -7.93
C ASN A 212 -6.74 2.18 -7.54
N LEU A 213 -7.66 1.30 -7.95
CA LEU A 213 -7.59 -0.14 -7.68
C LEU A 213 -6.33 -0.80 -8.29
N PHE A 214 -5.72 -0.18 -9.29
CA PHE A 214 -4.51 -0.69 -9.93
C PHE A 214 -3.23 -0.13 -9.30
N ALA A 215 -3.34 0.69 -8.26
CA ALA A 215 -2.21 1.23 -7.52
C ALA A 215 -2.66 1.67 -6.11
N LEU A 216 -3.20 0.76 -5.31
CA LEU A 216 -3.62 1.04 -3.94
C LEU A 216 -2.39 1.40 -3.07
N PRO A 217 -2.42 2.53 -2.32
CA PRO A 217 -1.34 2.90 -1.41
C PRO A 217 -1.23 1.95 -0.23
N ARG A 218 -0.01 1.87 0.33
CA ARG A 218 0.30 1.16 1.57
C ARG A 218 1.20 2.00 2.45
N PHE A 219 1.13 1.80 3.76
CA PHE A 219 2.00 2.44 4.73
C PHE A 219 3.09 1.48 5.18
N PRO A 220 4.37 1.70 4.80
CA PRO A 220 5.48 1.01 5.42
C PRO A 220 5.47 1.23 6.93
N ALA A 221 5.64 0.14 7.69
CA ALA A 221 5.63 0.11 9.15
C ALA A 221 6.90 -0.55 9.74
N ALA A 222 7.97 -0.61 8.96
CA ALA A 222 9.27 -1.16 9.31
C ALA A 222 10.40 -0.12 9.15
N GLY A 223 11.60 -0.44 9.66
CA GLY A 223 12.79 0.41 9.61
C GLY A 223 12.52 1.83 10.11
N PRO A 224 12.80 2.89 9.32
CA PRO A 224 12.57 4.28 9.74
C PRO A 224 11.09 4.59 10.02
N TYR A 225 10.17 3.73 9.58
CA TYR A 225 8.74 3.89 9.75
C TYR A 225 8.14 3.03 10.87
N ALA A 226 8.97 2.30 11.62
CA ALA A 226 8.53 1.44 12.72
C ALA A 226 8.18 2.20 14.00
N LYS A 227 8.42 3.52 14.09
CA LYS A 227 8.11 4.26 15.32
C LYS A 227 6.59 4.40 15.48
N LEU A 228 6.05 3.76 16.53
CA LEU A 228 4.62 3.71 16.80
C LEU A 228 3.97 5.11 16.83
N ASP A 229 4.59 6.12 17.44
CA ASP A 229 4.00 7.48 17.49
C ASP A 229 3.70 8.06 16.11
N THR A 230 4.60 7.86 15.14
CA THR A 230 4.37 8.30 13.76
C THR A 230 3.41 7.36 13.02
N LEU A 231 3.42 6.07 13.34
CA LEU A 231 2.51 5.08 12.75
C LEU A 231 1.04 5.35 13.12
N LYS A 232 0.76 5.83 14.34
CA LYS A 232 -0.61 6.22 14.78
C LYS A 232 -1.25 7.22 13.81
N THR A 233 -0.47 8.19 13.32
CA THR A 233 -0.96 9.20 12.36
C THR A 233 -1.35 8.56 11.04
N LYS A 234 -0.54 7.62 10.54
CA LYS A 234 -0.81 6.87 9.30
C LYS A 234 -2.04 5.97 9.46
N LEU A 235 -2.15 5.25 10.57
CA LEU A 235 -3.28 4.38 10.90
C LEU A 235 -4.61 5.13 11.01
N ASN A 236 -4.59 6.39 11.45
CA ASN A 236 -5.79 7.23 11.57
C ASN A 236 -6.13 8.01 10.29
N SER A 237 -5.37 7.80 9.21
CA SER A 237 -5.59 8.52 7.96
C SER A 237 -6.91 8.13 7.29
N LEU A 238 -7.37 9.05 6.43
CA LEU A 238 -8.52 8.91 5.55
C LEU A 238 -8.05 8.99 4.11
N ALA A 239 -8.66 8.23 3.19
CA ALA A 239 -8.38 8.34 1.78
C ALA A 239 -8.89 9.69 1.27
N MET A 240 -7.99 10.55 0.80
CA MET A 240 -8.41 11.83 0.20
C MET A 240 -9.22 11.53 -1.06
N PRO A 241 -10.44 12.09 -1.21
CA PRO A 241 -11.33 11.76 -2.30
C PRO A 241 -10.94 12.50 -3.59
N VAL A 242 -9.71 12.28 -4.06
CA VAL A 242 -9.17 12.83 -5.30
C VAL A 242 -9.85 12.15 -6.48
N THR A 243 -10.57 12.93 -7.30
CA THR A 243 -11.28 12.45 -8.48
C THR A 243 -10.49 12.65 -9.78
N HIS A 244 -9.49 13.53 -9.76
CA HIS A 244 -8.61 13.78 -10.90
C HIS A 244 -7.24 14.26 -10.45
N THR A 245 -6.19 13.81 -11.15
CA THR A 245 -4.81 14.29 -11.02
C THR A 245 -4.29 14.69 -12.39
N SER A 246 -3.53 15.79 -12.47
CA SER A 246 -2.81 16.14 -13.70
C SER A 246 -1.53 15.33 -13.90
N MET A 247 -1.16 14.48 -12.94
CA MET A 247 0.01 13.60 -13.00
C MET A 247 -0.42 12.14 -12.79
N PRO A 248 -1.10 11.51 -13.78
CA PRO A 248 -1.50 10.11 -13.69
C PRO A 248 -0.36 9.13 -13.97
N GLU A 249 0.66 9.54 -14.72
CA GLU A 249 1.83 8.73 -15.07
C GLU A 249 2.96 8.94 -14.06
N PRO A 250 3.25 7.99 -13.16
CA PRO A 250 4.34 8.14 -12.19
C PRO A 250 5.73 7.89 -12.79
N ARG A 251 5.89 7.18 -13.91
CA ARG A 251 7.19 6.96 -14.58
C ARG A 251 7.58 8.22 -15.36
N LEU A 252 8.64 8.88 -14.90
CA LEU A 252 9.15 10.11 -15.46
C LEU A 252 10.24 9.85 -16.51
N LYS A 253 10.23 10.66 -17.57
CA LYS A 253 11.29 10.72 -18.58
C LYS A 253 12.29 11.84 -18.30
N ASP A 254 11.81 12.91 -17.67
CA ASP A 254 12.59 14.10 -17.36
C ASP A 254 12.77 14.24 -15.84
N LYS A 255 13.91 14.80 -15.43
CA LYS A 255 14.20 15.06 -14.01
C LYS A 255 13.43 16.26 -13.46
N MET A 256 12.95 17.15 -14.32
CA MET A 256 12.25 18.36 -13.92
C MET A 256 10.76 18.26 -14.25
N LEU A 257 9.93 18.74 -13.34
CA LEU A 257 8.51 18.93 -13.61
C LEU A 257 8.30 20.30 -14.24
N ASN A 258 7.75 20.32 -15.45
CA ASN A 258 7.60 21.55 -16.24
C ASN A 258 6.32 22.34 -15.93
N ALA A 259 5.44 21.79 -15.09
CA ALA A 259 4.18 22.42 -14.71
C ALA A 259 3.79 22.04 -13.26
N PRO A 260 3.03 22.89 -12.56
CA PRO A 260 2.40 22.52 -11.29
C PRO A 260 1.52 21.28 -11.45
N ILE A 261 1.56 20.41 -10.44
CA ILE A 261 0.66 19.27 -10.34
C ILE A 261 -0.62 19.73 -9.66
N THR A 262 -1.76 19.33 -10.21
CA THR A 262 -3.08 19.65 -9.66
C THR A 262 -3.84 18.38 -9.29
N LEU A 263 -4.48 18.42 -8.12
CA LEU A 263 -5.39 17.38 -7.64
C LEU A 263 -6.78 17.99 -7.49
N THR A 264 -7.79 17.39 -8.11
CA THR A 264 -9.20 17.76 -7.88
C THR A 264 -9.78 16.84 -6.83
N VAL A 265 -10.27 17.42 -5.73
CA VAL A 265 -10.85 16.71 -4.58
C VAL A 265 -12.36 16.88 -4.60
N SER A 266 -13.12 15.81 -4.44
CA SER A 266 -14.58 15.92 -4.35
C SER A 266 -14.99 16.79 -3.15
N LYS A 267 -16.11 17.50 -3.29
CA LYS A 267 -16.65 18.28 -2.18
C LYS A 267 -17.13 17.33 -1.09
N GLY A 268 -16.69 17.56 0.14
CA GLY A 268 -17.02 16.70 1.27
C GLY A 268 -16.35 17.19 2.55
N ASP A 269 -16.05 16.25 3.44
CA ASP A 269 -15.51 16.46 4.79
C ASP A 269 -14.02 16.88 4.83
N VAL A 270 -13.42 17.16 3.67
CA VAL A 270 -12.00 17.55 3.56
C VAL A 270 -11.85 19.05 3.81
N ARG A 271 -11.12 19.43 4.87
CA ARG A 271 -10.84 20.85 5.15
C ARG A 271 -9.71 21.38 4.25
N LEU A 272 -10.03 21.68 2.99
CA LEU A 272 -9.05 22.13 2.00
C LEU A 272 -8.35 23.44 2.37
N SER A 273 -8.96 24.32 3.17
CA SER A 273 -8.29 25.54 3.66
C SER A 273 -7.08 25.27 4.57
N GLN A 274 -6.89 24.02 5.01
CA GLN A 274 -5.77 23.57 5.83
C GLN A 274 -5.00 22.41 5.18
N VAL A 275 -5.14 22.23 3.86
CA VAL A 275 -4.32 21.25 3.13
C VAL A 275 -2.87 21.71 3.08
N ASN A 276 -1.96 20.75 3.17
CA ASN A 276 -0.55 20.98 2.90
C ASN A 276 0.07 19.81 2.15
N CYS A 277 0.97 20.10 1.22
CA CYS A 277 1.74 19.10 0.50
C CYS A 277 3.20 19.11 0.95
N PHE A 278 3.82 17.93 0.91
CA PHE A 278 5.16 17.69 1.43
C PHE A 278 5.99 16.90 0.43
N TYR A 279 7.22 17.36 0.19
CA TYR A 279 8.23 16.68 -0.62
C TYR A 279 9.52 16.53 0.20
N ALA A 280 10.13 15.34 0.15
CA ALA A 280 11.36 15.01 0.90
C ALA A 280 11.30 15.36 2.41
N GLY A 281 10.11 15.29 3.02
CA GLY A 281 9.88 15.61 4.44
C GLY A 281 9.63 17.09 4.75
N SER A 282 9.72 17.96 3.76
CA SER A 282 9.50 19.41 3.90
C SER A 282 8.17 19.83 3.28
N SER A 283 7.52 20.83 3.88
CA SER A 283 6.36 21.50 3.28
C SER A 283 6.76 22.17 1.97
N ILE A 284 5.92 22.06 0.94
CA ILE A 284 6.08 22.78 -0.33
C ILE A 284 4.94 23.77 -0.52
N ASN A 285 5.14 24.76 -1.40
CA ASN A 285 4.08 25.72 -1.69
C ASN A 285 2.84 24.99 -2.24
N THR A 286 1.72 25.17 -1.54
CA THR A 286 0.46 24.48 -1.83
C THR A 286 -0.63 25.53 -1.95
N GLU A 287 -1.22 25.62 -3.14
CA GLU A 287 -2.30 26.55 -3.45
C GLU A 287 -3.63 25.81 -3.53
N VAL A 288 -4.69 26.46 -3.10
CA VAL A 288 -6.05 25.92 -3.17
C VAL A 288 -6.94 26.90 -3.91
N ASN A 289 -7.61 26.41 -4.94
CA ASN A 289 -8.65 27.14 -5.64
C ASN A 289 -9.88 26.23 -5.77
N ASN A 290 -10.95 26.57 -5.05
CA ASN A 290 -12.15 25.74 -4.92
C ASN A 290 -11.83 24.31 -4.45
N GLN A 291 -12.05 23.32 -5.32
CA GLN A 291 -11.79 21.90 -5.09
C GLN A 291 -10.43 21.44 -5.62
N LYS A 292 -9.57 22.35 -6.08
CA LYS A 292 -8.27 22.02 -6.65
C LYS A 292 -7.15 22.40 -5.70
N ILE A 293 -6.29 21.42 -5.42
CA ILE A 293 -4.99 21.59 -4.79
C ILE A 293 -3.96 21.70 -5.92
N SER A 294 -3.04 22.65 -5.84
CA SER A 294 -1.95 22.84 -6.80
C SER A 294 -0.62 22.97 -6.06
N PHE A 295 0.42 22.29 -6.53
CA PHE A 295 1.76 22.38 -5.96
C PHE A 295 2.84 22.17 -7.03
N SER A 296 4.04 22.68 -6.76
CA SER A 296 5.23 22.51 -7.59
C SER A 296 6.39 21.98 -6.76
N ILE A 297 7.27 21.22 -7.41
CA ILE A 297 8.55 20.80 -6.84
C ILE A 297 9.62 21.64 -7.52
N GLU A 298 10.43 22.33 -6.74
CA GLU A 298 11.56 23.10 -7.26
C GLU A 298 12.78 22.18 -7.44
N GLY A 299 13.48 22.32 -8.57
CA GLY A 299 14.72 21.59 -8.85
C GLY A 299 14.52 20.22 -9.52
N GLU A 300 15.62 19.47 -9.59
CA GLU A 300 15.63 18.12 -10.17
C GLU A 300 15.13 17.09 -9.15
N LEU A 301 14.28 16.18 -9.63
CA LEU A 301 13.92 14.97 -8.91
C LEU A 301 15.10 14.00 -8.88
N PRO A 302 15.32 13.30 -7.74
CA PRO A 302 16.36 12.30 -7.64
C PRO A 302 15.99 11.07 -8.46
N VAL A 303 17.02 10.39 -8.96
CA VAL A 303 16.89 9.03 -9.49
C VAL A 303 16.30 8.11 -8.42
N GLY A 304 15.45 7.19 -8.83
CA GLY A 304 14.76 6.23 -7.98
C GLY A 304 13.32 6.64 -7.74
N ARG A 305 12.89 6.49 -6.48
CA ARG A 305 11.49 6.56 -6.07
C ARG A 305 11.31 7.75 -5.14
N SER A 306 10.48 8.69 -5.54
CA SER A 306 10.10 9.83 -4.72
C SER A 306 8.60 10.03 -4.73
N ARG A 307 8.08 10.93 -3.89
CA ARG A 307 6.65 11.22 -3.82
C ARG A 307 6.39 12.58 -3.20
N VAL A 308 5.28 13.19 -3.59
CA VAL A 308 4.62 14.23 -2.79
C VAL A 308 3.50 13.60 -1.98
N ASN A 309 3.39 13.94 -0.71
CA ASN A 309 2.24 13.58 0.12
C ASN A 309 1.44 14.85 0.41
N CYS A 310 0.14 14.85 0.16
CA CYS A 310 -0.76 15.94 0.55
C CYS A 310 -1.68 15.46 1.65
N THR A 311 -1.80 16.24 2.72
CA THR A 311 -2.70 15.94 3.83
C THR A 311 -3.60 17.11 4.16
N ALA A 312 -4.82 16.81 4.58
CA ALA A 312 -5.80 17.80 5.02
C ALA A 312 -6.59 17.26 6.23
N PRO A 313 -6.89 18.07 7.25
CA PRO A 313 -7.75 17.64 8.34
C PRO A 313 -9.15 17.27 7.85
N SER A 314 -9.78 16.32 8.53
CA SER A 314 -11.24 16.13 8.44
C SER A 314 -11.98 17.28 9.14
N GLU A 315 -13.11 17.71 8.60
CA GLU A 315 -13.98 18.70 9.22
C GLU A 315 -14.77 18.13 10.41
N SER A 316 -15.17 16.86 10.34
CA SER A 316 -16.03 16.19 11.32
C SER A 316 -15.31 15.21 12.25
N MET A 317 -14.14 14.69 11.88
CA MET A 317 -13.39 13.69 12.64
C MET A 317 -12.10 14.27 13.21
N ALA A 318 -12.17 14.75 14.46
CA ALA A 318 -11.03 15.33 15.15
C ALA A 318 -9.83 14.35 15.20
N GLY A 319 -8.64 14.84 14.84
CA GLY A 319 -7.40 14.06 14.85
C GLY A 319 -7.22 13.12 13.64
N ARG A 320 -8.17 13.09 12.70
CA ARG A 320 -8.03 12.35 11.43
C ARG A 320 -7.67 13.28 10.28
N PHE A 321 -6.86 12.76 9.36
CA PHE A 321 -6.34 13.50 8.22
C PHE A 321 -6.57 12.71 6.95
N TYR A 322 -7.14 13.37 5.94
CA TYR A 322 -7.12 12.91 4.57
C TYR A 322 -5.69 12.89 4.05
N TRP A 323 -5.32 11.83 3.34
CA TRP A 323 -3.99 11.60 2.81
C TRP A 323 -4.07 11.18 1.34
N TYR A 324 -3.24 11.80 0.50
CA TYR A 324 -3.01 11.39 -0.87
C TYR A 324 -1.52 11.47 -1.19
N SER A 325 -1.02 10.59 -2.04
CA SER A 325 0.35 10.66 -2.52
C SER A 325 0.43 10.60 -4.04
N VAL A 326 1.31 11.42 -4.60
CA VAL A 326 1.70 11.38 -6.01
C VAL A 326 3.11 10.78 -6.09
N PRO A 327 3.27 9.51 -6.49
CA PRO A 327 4.57 8.90 -6.65
C PRO A 327 5.26 9.33 -7.96
N PHE A 328 6.58 9.33 -7.94
CA PHE A 328 7.43 9.57 -9.10
C PHE A 328 8.54 8.51 -9.16
N PHE A 329 8.74 7.96 -10.35
CA PHE A 329 9.75 6.96 -10.65
C PHE A 329 10.65 7.49 -11.76
N LEU A 330 11.92 7.67 -11.44
CA LEU A 330 12.91 8.19 -12.39
C LEU A 330 14.08 7.22 -12.49
N ALA A 331 14.27 6.61 -13.65
CA ALA A 331 15.43 5.76 -13.90
C ALA A 331 16.74 6.58 -13.97
N ASN A 332 17.88 5.92 -13.76
CA ASN A 332 19.18 6.50 -14.04
C ASN A 332 19.42 6.66 -15.56
N SER A 333 20.58 7.18 -15.96
CA SER A 333 20.95 7.36 -17.36
C SER A 333 21.05 6.05 -18.17
N GLU A 334 21.13 4.90 -17.51
CA GLU A 334 21.14 3.57 -18.12
C GLU A 334 19.73 2.94 -18.14
N GLY A 335 18.70 3.67 -17.70
CA GLY A 335 17.34 3.14 -17.65
C GLY A 335 17.08 2.17 -16.48
N LYS A 336 17.95 2.16 -15.46
CA LYS A 336 17.84 1.28 -14.28
C LYS A 336 17.42 2.04 -13.03
N TYR A 337 16.72 1.35 -12.14
CA TYR A 337 16.36 1.86 -10.81
C TYR A 337 17.35 1.36 -9.75
N PRO A 338 17.66 2.17 -8.72
CA PRO A 338 18.43 1.71 -7.58
C PRO A 338 17.59 0.78 -6.69
N ASP A 339 18.23 -0.15 -6.00
CA ASP A 339 17.60 -0.97 -4.95
C ASP A 339 17.13 -0.13 -3.75
#